data_AF-A0A7K3J0N7-F1
#
_entry.id   AF-A0A7K3J0N7-F1
#
_cell.length_a   1.000
_cell.length_b   1.000
_cell.length_c   1.000
_cell.angle_alpha   90.00
_cell.angle_beta   90.00
_cell.angle_gamma   90.00
#
_symmetry.space_group_name_H-M   'P 1'
#
loop_
_entity.id
_entity.type
_entity.pdbx_description
1 polymer ?
#
loop_
_entity_poly.entity_id
_entity_poly.type
_entity_poly.pdbx_seq_one_letter_code
_entity_poly.pdbx_strand_id
1 'polypeptide(L)' 'MDRIFRKIRSVYRFYYDGFRDMSWWGRRVWIIIIIKIVIIFIVLRIFFFPDFLKKNFKDDARRSDYVLDQITSINNIYD' A
#
# COMPACT_ATOMS: atom_id res chain seq x y z
N MET A 1 -23.30 20.09 -9.75
CA MET A 1 -22.49 19.30 -8.79
C MET A 1 -23.36 18.45 -7.85
N ASP A 2 -24.62 18.82 -7.61
CA ASP A 2 -25.48 18.19 -6.59
C ASP A 2 -25.95 16.76 -6.93
N ARG A 3 -26.08 16.46 -8.23
CA ARG A 3 -26.50 15.13 -8.69
C ARG A 3 -25.43 14.06 -8.44
N ILE A 4 -24.15 14.44 -8.52
CA ILE A 4 -23.00 13.55 -8.28
C ILE A 4 -22.89 13.23 -6.79
N PHE A 5 -22.98 14.25 -5.93
CA PHE A 5 -22.97 14.07 -4.47
C PHE A 5 -24.11 13.16 -3.98
N ARG A 6 -25.30 13.27 -4.57
CA ARG A 6 -26.43 12.39 -4.23
C ARG A 6 -26.18 10.93 -4.61
N LYS A 7 -25.57 10.69 -5.78
CA LYS A 7 -25.20 9.33 -6.23
C LYS A 7 -24.12 8.73 -5.35
N ILE A 8 -23.08 9.49 -5.00
CA ILE A 8 -22.01 9.05 -4.09
C ILE A 8 -22.59 8.69 -2.72
N ARG A 9 -23.50 9.51 -2.18
CA ARG A 9 -24.18 9.22 -0.91
C ARG A 9 -25.00 7.93 -0.96
N SER A 10 -25.67 7.66 -2.08
CA SER A 10 -26.43 6.43 -2.29
C SER A 10 -25.53 5.20 -2.35
N VAL A 11 -24.40 5.28 -3.07
CA VAL A 11 -23.44 4.18 -3.17
C VAL A 11 -22.78 3.90 -1.82
N TYR A 12 -22.39 4.95 -1.09
CA TYR A 12 -21.85 4.81 0.26
C TYR A 12 -22.85 4.12 1.20
N ARG A 13 -24.11 4.57 1.20
CA ARG A 13 -25.16 3.98 2.03
C ARG A 13 -25.40 2.51 1.66
N PHE A 14 -25.40 2.16 0.37
CA PHE A 14 -25.53 0.78 -0.07
C PHE A 14 -24.40 -0.13 0.45
N TYR A 15 -23.15 0.32 0.36
CA TYR A 15 -22.01 -0.43 0.90
C TYR A 15 -22.07 -0.56 2.42
N TYR A 16 -22.44 0.51 3.12
CA TYR A 16 -22.59 0.53 4.57
C TYR A 16 -23.71 -0.40 5.03
N ASP A 17 -24.88 -0.30 4.41
CA ASP A 17 -26.05 -1.13 4.73
C ASP A 17 -25.77 -2.61 4.41
N GLY A 18 -25.13 -2.91 3.28
CA GLY A 18 -24.72 -4.29 2.94
C GLY A 18 -23.70 -4.88 3.93
N PHE A 19 -22.79 -4.06 4.47
CA PHE A 19 -21.87 -4.49 5.54
C PHE A 19 -22.56 -4.68 6.89
N ARG A 20 -23.52 -3.82 7.20
CA ARG A 20 -24.27 -3.85 8.46
C ARG A 20 -25.23 -5.04 8.52
N ASP A 21 -25.92 -5.31 7.42
CA ASP A 21 -26.91 -6.39 7.29
C ASP A 21 -26.24 -7.76 7.07
N MET A 22 -24.91 -7.79 7.04
CA MET A 22 -24.16 -9.01 6.83
C MET A 22 -24.34 -9.98 8.02
N SER A 23 -24.70 -11.23 7.68
CA SER A 23 -24.80 -12.36 8.60
C SER A 23 -23.52 -12.51 9.44
N TRP A 24 -23.67 -13.08 10.63
CA TRP A 24 -22.56 -13.34 11.57
C TRP A 24 -21.39 -14.10 10.91
N TRP A 25 -21.70 -14.96 9.93
CA TRP A 25 -20.69 -15.65 9.12
C TRP A 25 -19.92 -14.71 8.20
N GLY A 26 -20.60 -13.80 7.51
CA GLY A 26 -19.99 -12.86 6.58
C GLY A 26 -19.04 -11.87 7.28
N ARG A 27 -19.44 -11.35 8.45
CA ARG A 27 -18.57 -10.47 9.26
C ARG A 27 -17.28 -11.17 9.69
N ARG A 28 -17.34 -12.43 10.11
CA ARG A 28 -16.15 -13.22 10.47
C ARG A 28 -15.21 -13.41 9.28
N VAL A 29 -15.77 -13.78 8.11
CA VAL A 29 -14.98 -13.94 6.89
C VAL A 29 -14.30 -12.63 6.50
N TRP A 30 -15.00 -11.50 6.59
CA TRP A 30 -14.39 -10.21 6.25
C TRP A 30 -13.24 -9.82 7.18
N ILE A 31 -13.37 -10.08 8.48
CA ILE A 31 -12.27 -9.91 9.44
C ILE A 31 -11.06 -10.78 9.05
N ILE A 32 -11.31 -12.05 8.68
CA ILE A 32 -10.24 -12.95 8.21
C ILE A 32 -9.57 -12.40 6.94
N ILE A 33 -10.33 -11.86 6.00
CA ILE A 33 -9.81 -11.25 4.77
C ILE A 33 -8.91 -10.05 5.11
N ILE A 34 -9.35 -9.16 5.99
CA ILE A 34 -8.54 -8.00 6.42
C ILE A 34 -7.23 -8.47 7.05
N ILE A 35 -7.30 -9.41 7.98
CA ILE A 35 -6.12 -9.97 8.64
C ILE A 35 -5.16 -10.54 7.59
N LYS A 36 -5.68 -11.30 6.63
CA LYS A 36 -4.88 -11.89 5.56
C LYS A 36 -4.21 -10.84 4.68
N ILE A 37 -4.91 -9.77 4.33
CA ILE A 37 -4.35 -8.64 3.56
C ILE A 37 -3.20 -7.99 4.34
N VAL A 38 -3.39 -7.73 5.64
CA VAL A 38 -2.35 -7.14 6.50
C VAL A 38 -1.13 -8.07 6.59
N ILE A 39 -1.35 -9.37 6.80
CA ILE A 39 -0.26 -10.36 6.88
C ILE A 39 0.52 -10.41 5.55
N ILE A 40 -0.17 -10.51 4.41
CA ILE A 40 0.49 -10.55 3.10
C ILE A 40 1.27 -9.25 2.87
N PHE A 41 0.70 -8.10 3.23
CA PHE A 41 1.40 -6.81 3.12
C PHE A 41 2.66 -6.76 3.98
N ILE A 42 2.61 -7.24 5.23
CA ILE A 42 3.77 -7.28 6.13
C ILE A 42 4.85 -8.23 5.60
N VAL A 43 4.46 -9.43 5.15
CA VAL A 43 5.40 -10.42 4.59
C VAL A 43 6.06 -9.86 3.34
N LEU A 44 5.28 -9.30 2.41
CA LEU A 44 5.79 -8.66 1.20
C LEU A 44 6.72 -7.50 1.57
N ARG A 45 6.34 -6.66 2.53
CA ARG A 45 7.16 -5.53 3.00
C ARG A 45 8.50 -5.99 3.54
N ILE A 46 8.52 -7.00 4.41
CA ILE A 46 9.76 -7.46 5.04
C ILE A 46 10.65 -8.20 4.02
N PHE A 47 10.07 -8.96 3.10
CA PHE A 47 10.82 -9.77 2.14
C PHE A 47 11.27 -9.00 0.89
N PHE A 48 10.39 -8.16 0.32
CA PHE A 48 10.67 -7.41 -0.91
C PHE A 48 11.26 -6.01 -0.63
N PHE A 49 11.06 -5.47 0.57
CA PHE A 49 11.60 -4.16 0.96
C PHE A 49 12.40 -4.24 2.27
N PRO A 50 13.44 -5.09 2.35
CA PRO A 50 14.39 -4.97 3.45
C PRO A 50 15.01 -3.57 3.42
N ASP A 51 15.40 -3.04 4.60
CA ASP A 51 16.14 -1.77 4.74
C ASP A 51 17.54 -1.87 4.10
N PHE A 52 17.59 -2.06 2.78
CA PHE A 52 18.77 -2.32 1.97
C PHE A 52 19.82 -1.22 2.14
N LEU A 53 19.35 0.02 2.22
CA LEU A 53 20.21 1.18 2.23
C LEU A 53 20.75 1.52 3.63
N LYS A 54 20.09 1.07 4.72
CA LYS A 54 20.56 1.30 6.09
C LYS A 54 21.62 0.28 6.53
N LYS A 55 21.65 -0.90 5.88
CA LYS A 55 22.57 -1.98 6.22
C LYS A 55 24.01 -1.76 5.72
N ASN A 56 24.18 -0.93 4.69
CA ASN A 56 25.47 -0.77 3.99
C ASN A 56 26.16 0.58 4.23
N PHE A 57 25.49 1.58 4.80
CA PHE A 57 26.04 2.93 4.96
C PHE A 57 25.77 3.47 6.36
N LYS A 58 26.83 3.89 7.07
CA LYS A 58 26.75 4.50 8.40
C LYS A 58 26.40 6.00 8.36
N ASP A 59 26.38 6.59 7.17
CA ASP A 59 26.33 8.03 6.93
C ASP A 59 25.27 8.31 5.84
N ASP A 60 24.20 9.02 6.19
CA ASP A 60 23.04 9.23 5.32
C ASP A 60 23.39 10.08 4.07
N ALA A 61 24.41 10.96 4.16
CA ALA A 61 24.88 11.77 3.04
C ALA A 61 25.45 10.89 1.91
N ARG A 62 26.38 9.98 2.24
CA ARG A 62 26.98 9.03 1.27
C ARG A 62 25.98 8.07 0.65
N ARG A 63 24.92 7.74 1.39
CA ARG A 63 23.83 6.90 0.89
C ARG A 63 23.02 7.60 -0.19
N SER A 64 22.74 8.89 -0.01
CA SER A 64 22.01 9.70 -1.00
C SER A 64 22.81 9.86 -2.29
N ASP A 65 24.11 10.14 -2.18
CA ASP A 65 24.99 10.28 -3.34
C ASP A 65 25.09 9.00 -4.16
N TYR A 66 25.20 7.82 -3.52
CA TYR A 66 25.25 6.54 -4.23
C TYR A 66 23.95 6.22 -5.01
N VAL A 67 22.79 6.58 -4.46
CA VAL A 67 21.50 6.38 -5.14
C VAL A 67 21.35 7.35 -6.32
N LEU A 68 21.77 8.61 -6.15
CA LEU A 68 21.77 9.62 -7.21
C LEU A 68 22.67 9.21 -8.37
N ASP A 69 23.87 8.68 -8.08
CA ASP A 69 24.81 8.21 -9.09
C ASP A 69 24.26 7.01 -9.88
N GLN A 70 23.62 6.05 -9.21
CA GLN A 70 22.96 4.92 -9.87
C GLN A 70 21.82 5.36 -10.81
N ILE A 71 20.96 6.28 -10.38
CA ILE A 71 19.83 6.75 -11.21
C ILE A 71 20.31 7.59 -12.39
N THR A 72 21.33 8.42 -12.18
CA THR A 72 21.89 9.30 -13.22
C THR A 72 22.75 8.51 -14.22
N SER A 73 23.53 7.54 -13.73
CA SER A 73 24.35 6.64 -14.56
C SER A 73 23.50 5.90 -15.59
N ILE A 74 22.37 5.29 -15.18
CA ILE A 74 21.46 4.57 -16.09
C ILE A 74 20.99 5.46 -17.25
N ASN A 75 20.77 6.75 -17.00
CA ASN A 75 20.28 7.67 -18.02
C ASN A 75 21.32 8.01 -19.10
N ASN A 76 22.62 7.82 -18.82
CA ASN A 76 23.70 8.10 -19.77
C ASN A 76 24.11 6.86 -20.60
N ILE A 77 23.52 5.69 -20.35
CA ILE A 77 23.85 4.44 -21.06
C ILE A 77 22.83 4.14 -22.19
N TYR A 78 21.75 4.91 -22.25
CA TYR A 78 20.71 4.81 -23.29
C TYR A 78 20.69 6.01 -24.26
N ASP A 79 21.72 6.86 -24.23
CA ASP A 79 22.01 7.91 -25.22
C ASP A 79 23.32 7.57 -25.97
#